data_AF-A0A2U9IXG6-F1
#
_entry.id   AF-A0A2U9IXG6-F1
#
_cell.length_a   1.000
_cell.length_b   1.000
_cell.length_c   1.000
_cell.angle_alpha   90.00
_cell.angle_beta   90.00
_cell.angle_gamma   90.00
#
_symmetry.space_group_name_H-M   'P 1'
#
loop_
_entity.id
_entity.type
_entity.pdbx_description
1 polymer ?
#
loop_
_entity_poly.entity_id
_entity_poly.type
_entity_poly.pdbx_seq_one_letter_code
_entity_poly.pdbx_strand_id
1 'polypeptide(L)'
;MTESNGRRMVVSLEDLLAQADALRKEIDALQKLRDEIYESLNSVKSAKEAINLIKGQGKDLMLSADRRGFILLTVTEIPASKVLVNLGLGYYAEMAPEHASKILDEREDQLNKSLQEVTNRLNTSVNAYSQIAEILNRAQQQGE
;
A
#
# COMPACT_ATOMS: atom_id res chain seq x y z
N MET A 1 -46.96 -27.77 -1.40
CA MET A 1 -46.57 -28.14 -2.77
C MET A 1 -45.28 -27.40 -3.08
N THR A 2 -44.22 -28.17 -3.17
CA THR A 2 -42.81 -27.78 -3.19
C THR A 2 -42.32 -27.85 -4.62
N GLU A 3 -41.56 -26.86 -5.08
CA GLU A 3 -40.44 -27.04 -6.03
C GLU A 3 -39.77 -25.68 -6.28
N SER A 4 -38.76 -25.37 -5.45
CA SER A 4 -37.75 -24.37 -5.82
C SER A 4 -36.76 -25.05 -6.76
N ASN A 5 -36.88 -24.71 -8.04
CA ASN A 5 -36.07 -25.29 -9.10
C ASN A 5 -34.62 -24.79 -8.97
N GLY A 6 -33.77 -25.57 -8.32
CA GLY A 6 -32.33 -25.31 -8.19
C GLY A 6 -31.65 -25.41 -9.55
N ARG A 7 -31.48 -24.28 -10.24
CA ARG A 7 -30.64 -24.19 -11.44
C ARG A 7 -29.21 -24.60 -11.08
N ARG A 8 -28.84 -25.81 -11.46
CA ARG A 8 -27.46 -26.29 -11.45
C ARG A 8 -26.69 -25.46 -12.48
N MET A 9 -25.92 -24.46 -12.06
CA MET A 9 -24.98 -23.77 -12.95
C MET A 9 -23.92 -24.78 -13.37
N VAL A 10 -23.89 -25.11 -14.67
CA VAL A 10 -22.81 -25.87 -15.28
C VAL A 10 -21.73 -24.86 -15.64
N VAL A 11 -20.63 -24.84 -14.90
CA VAL A 11 -19.46 -24.00 -15.19
C VAL A 11 -18.56 -24.80 -16.14
N SER A 12 -18.19 -24.21 -17.29
CA SER A 12 -17.32 -24.88 -18.24
C SER A 12 -15.84 -24.79 -17.83
N LEU A 13 -15.00 -25.67 -18.39
CA LEU A 13 -13.56 -25.61 -18.20
C LEU A 13 -12.97 -24.28 -18.70
N GLU A 14 -13.48 -23.77 -19.83
CA GLU A 14 -13.09 -22.49 -20.41
C GLU A 14 -13.42 -21.32 -19.46
N ASP A 15 -14.59 -21.36 -18.81
CA ASP A 15 -14.99 -20.34 -17.82
C ASP A 15 -14.07 -20.34 -16.60
N LEU A 16 -13.64 -21.52 -16.14
CA LEU A 16 -12.70 -21.64 -15.02
C LEU A 16 -11.31 -21.10 -15.38
N LEU A 17 -10.83 -21.38 -16.59
CA LEU A 17 -9.57 -20.84 -17.09
C LEU A 17 -9.61 -19.31 -17.23
N ALA A 18 -10.72 -18.76 -17.75
CA ALA A 18 -10.92 -17.32 -17.86
C ALA A 18 -10.96 -16.64 -16.48
N GLN A 19 -11.65 -17.24 -15.51
CA GLN A 19 -11.68 -16.75 -14.13
C GLN A 19 -10.29 -16.80 -13.46
N ALA A 20 -9.52 -17.88 -13.69
CA ALA A 20 -8.16 -17.99 -13.18
C ALA A 20 -7.23 -16.89 -13.72
N ASP A 21 -7.28 -16.59 -15.03
CA ASP A 21 -6.47 -15.51 -15.61
C ASP A 21 -6.89 -14.13 -15.10
N ALA A 22 -8.19 -13.89 -14.93
CA ALA A 22 -8.70 -12.64 -14.35
C ALA A 22 -8.22 -12.45 -12.91
N LEU A 23 -8.31 -13.50 -12.07
CA LEU A 23 -7.81 -13.48 -10.70
C LEU A 23 -6.31 -13.26 -10.63
N ARG A 24 -5.52 -13.88 -11.52
CA ARG A 24 -4.08 -13.66 -11.58
C ARG A 24 -3.74 -12.19 -11.84
N LYS A 25 -4.40 -11.56 -12.83
CA LYS A 25 -4.23 -10.14 -13.12
C LYS A 25 -4.63 -9.24 -11.95
N GLU A 26 -5.71 -9.59 -11.25
CA GLU A 26 -6.12 -8.86 -10.05
C GLU A 26 -5.10 -8.99 -8.92
N ILE A 27 -4.58 -10.20 -8.67
CA ILE A 27 -3.54 -10.47 -7.67
C ILE A 27 -2.30 -9.62 -7.96
N ASP A 28 -1.81 -9.60 -9.20
CA ASP A 28 -0.64 -8.81 -9.61
C ASP A 28 -0.86 -7.31 -9.36
N ALA A 29 -2.06 -6.80 -9.71
CA ALA A 29 -2.41 -5.40 -9.49
C ALA A 29 -2.50 -5.05 -7.98
N LEU A 30 -3.11 -5.93 -7.17
CA LEU A 30 -3.22 -5.74 -5.72
C LEU A 30 -1.87 -5.81 -5.02
N GLN A 31 -0.97 -6.70 -5.46
CA GLN A 31 0.40 -6.75 -4.95
C GLN A 31 1.15 -5.44 -5.23
N LYS A 32 1.09 -4.95 -6.46
CA LYS A 32 1.71 -3.67 -6.82
C LYS A 32 1.16 -2.51 -6.00
N LEU A 33 -0.17 -2.42 -5.85
CA LEU A 33 -0.80 -1.39 -5.05
C LEU A 33 -0.40 -1.46 -3.58
N ARG A 34 -0.32 -2.67 -3.01
CA ARG A 34 0.14 -2.89 -1.64
C ARG A 34 1.56 -2.38 -1.44
N ASP A 35 2.44 -2.65 -2.40
CA ASP A 35 3.84 -2.24 -2.34
C ASP A 35 3.97 -0.70 -2.45
N GLU A 36 3.17 -0.05 -3.30
CA GLU A 36 3.08 1.42 -3.37
C GLU A 36 2.58 2.05 -2.04
N ILE A 37 1.63 1.40 -1.35
CA ILE A 37 1.16 1.83 -0.03
C ILE A 37 2.27 1.67 1.02
N TYR A 38 3.05 0.59 0.98
CA TYR A 38 4.21 0.41 1.88
C TYR A 38 5.28 1.49 1.67
N GLU A 39 5.60 1.83 0.43
CA GLU A 39 6.54 2.92 0.12
C GLU A 39 6.02 4.27 0.65
N SER A 40 4.72 4.51 0.53
CA SER A 40 4.07 5.71 1.06
C SER A 40 4.11 5.76 2.59
N LEU A 41 3.85 4.63 3.27
CA LEU A 41 3.97 4.52 4.72
C LEU A 41 5.39 4.79 5.22
N ASN A 42 6.40 4.23 4.53
CA ASN A 42 7.80 4.48 4.87
C ASN A 42 8.14 5.97 4.70
N SER A 43 7.65 6.60 3.65
CA SER A 43 7.84 8.05 3.43
C SER A 43 7.22 8.90 4.54
N VAL A 44 6.01 8.55 5.00
CA VAL A 44 5.34 9.24 6.12
C VAL A 44 6.12 9.04 7.43
N LYS A 45 6.61 7.84 7.70
CA LYS A 45 7.44 7.56 8.88
C LYS A 45 8.74 8.36 8.88
N SER A 46 9.46 8.38 7.76
CA SER A 46 10.66 9.20 7.60
C SER A 46 10.38 10.69 7.76
N ALA A 47 9.23 11.19 7.30
CA ALA A 47 8.83 12.58 7.51
C ALA A 47 8.56 12.89 8.99
N LYS A 48 7.92 11.98 9.73
CA LYS A 48 7.71 12.10 11.18
C LYS A 48 9.03 12.07 11.96
N GLU A 49 9.95 11.19 11.56
CA GLU A 49 11.32 11.16 12.11
C GLU A 49 12.06 12.47 11.88
N ALA A 50 11.98 13.04 10.67
CA ALA A 50 12.57 14.34 10.35
C ALA A 50 12.00 15.47 11.23
N ILE A 51 10.69 15.49 11.46
CA ILE A 51 10.07 16.46 12.39
C ILE A 51 10.62 16.30 13.80
N ASN A 52 10.78 15.06 14.29
CA ASN A 52 11.32 14.80 15.62
C ASN A 52 12.80 15.22 15.75
N LEU A 53 13.59 15.03 14.69
CA LEU A 53 14.98 15.49 14.63
C LEU A 53 15.07 17.02 14.72
N ILE A 54 14.18 17.76 14.05
CA ILE A 54 14.14 19.22 14.06
C ILE A 54 13.72 19.77 15.45
N LYS A 55 12.89 19.03 16.20
CA LYS A 55 12.55 19.38 17.60
C LYS A 55 13.72 19.19 18.56
N GLY A 56 14.71 18.37 18.20
CA GLY A 56 15.96 18.20 18.94
C GLY A 56 16.90 19.37 18.70
N GLN A 57 17.25 20.10 19.75
CA GLN A 57 18.01 21.37 19.71
C GLN A 57 19.27 21.35 18.83
N GLY A 58 19.36 22.31 17.89
CA GLY A 58 20.51 23.19 17.67
C GLY A 58 21.89 22.57 17.40
N LYS A 59 21.96 21.44 16.71
CA LYS A 59 23.24 20.89 16.25
C LYS A 59 23.32 20.91 14.74
N ASP A 60 24.54 21.11 14.24
CA ASP A 60 24.90 20.93 12.83
C ASP A 60 24.27 19.63 12.32
N LEU A 61 23.36 19.76 11.36
CA LEU A 61 22.65 18.62 10.80
C LEU A 61 23.34 18.24 9.49
N MET A 62 23.75 16.98 9.37
CA MET A 62 24.21 16.46 8.09
C MET A 62 23.01 15.92 7.32
N LEU A 63 22.66 16.59 6.23
CA LEU A 63 21.62 16.15 5.31
C LEU A 63 22.28 15.51 4.09
N SER A 64 21.80 14.35 3.67
CA SER A 64 22.22 13.82 2.38
C SER A 64 21.50 14.51 1.23
N ALA A 65 22.26 14.91 0.20
CA ALA A 65 21.73 15.50 -1.02
C ALA A 65 21.31 14.45 -2.06
N ASP A 66 21.57 13.17 -1.81
CA ASP A 66 21.24 12.07 -2.71
C ASP A 66 20.74 10.83 -1.94
N ARG A 67 20.04 9.93 -2.63
CA ARG A 67 19.42 8.76 -1.98
C ARG A 67 20.43 7.76 -1.40
N ARG A 68 21.70 7.81 -1.81
CA ARG A 68 22.74 6.85 -1.44
C ARG A 68 23.79 7.43 -0.48
N GLY A 69 23.69 8.70 -0.10
CA GLY A 69 24.64 9.29 0.85
C GLY A 69 26.00 9.64 0.26
N PHE A 70 26.14 9.72 -1.07
CA PHE A 70 27.42 10.10 -1.69
C PHE A 70 27.79 11.57 -1.47
N ILE A 71 26.78 12.43 -1.29
CA ILE A 71 26.91 13.85 -1.01
C ILE A 71 26.19 14.15 0.29
N LEU A 72 26.92 14.75 1.24
CA LEU A 72 26.39 15.24 2.51
C LEU A 72 26.58 16.75 2.58
N LEU A 73 25.54 17.44 3.04
CA LEU A 73 25.50 18.89 3.26
C LEU A 73 25.43 19.15 4.76
N THR A 74 26.24 20.09 5.24
CA THR A 74 26.14 20.57 6.61
C THR A 74 25.14 21.71 6.67
N VAL A 75 24.16 21.59 7.56
CA VAL A 75 23.16 22.62 7.83
C VAL A 75 23.41 23.20 9.21
N THR A 76 23.82 24.47 9.25
CA THR A 76 24.19 25.19 10.47
C THR A 76 23.00 25.81 11.19
N GLU A 77 21.90 26.08 10.47
CA GLU A 77 20.68 26.64 11.05
C GLU A 77 19.44 26.01 10.41
N ILE A 78 18.53 25.50 11.25
CA ILE A 78 17.20 25.04 10.83
C ILE A 78 16.16 25.77 11.67
N PRO A 79 15.22 26.51 11.07
CA PRO A 79 14.14 27.15 11.81
C PRO A 79 13.19 26.10 12.37
N ALA A 80 13.39 25.72 13.64
CA ALA A 80 12.62 24.66 14.30
C ALA A 80 11.15 25.02 14.59
N SER A 81 10.75 26.28 14.37
CA SER A 81 9.39 26.76 14.67
C SER A 81 8.39 26.44 13.56
N LYS A 82 8.84 26.13 12.34
CA LYS A 82 7.96 25.90 11.19
C LYS A 82 8.52 24.89 10.21
N VAL A 83 7.62 24.17 9.54
CA VAL A 83 7.92 23.23 8.45
C VAL A 83 6.94 23.42 7.30
N LEU A 84 7.38 23.09 6.09
CA LEU A 84 6.51 23.02 4.91
C LEU A 84 6.01 21.58 4.73
N VAL A 85 4.70 21.39 4.78
CA VAL A 85 4.05 20.09 4.60
C VAL A 85 3.33 20.05 3.26
N ASN A 86 3.57 19.00 2.48
CA ASN A 86 2.85 18.74 1.24
C ASN A 86 1.42 18.26 1.54
N LEU A 87 0.41 18.99 1.06
CA LEU A 87 -1.00 18.66 1.22
C LEU A 87 -1.59 17.91 -0.01
N GLY A 88 -0.78 17.70 -1.04
CA GLY A 88 -1.17 17.11 -2.33
C GLY A 88 -1.37 18.16 -3.42
N LEU A 89 -1.43 17.69 -4.68
CA LEU A 89 -1.69 18.51 -5.87
C LEU A 89 -0.77 19.74 -6.03
N GLY A 90 0.44 19.68 -5.48
CA GLY A 90 1.40 20.78 -5.51
C GLY A 90 1.18 21.86 -4.45
N TYR A 91 0.23 21.68 -3.53
CA TYR A 91 -0.01 22.61 -2.42
C TYR A 91 0.83 22.26 -1.21
N TYR A 92 1.40 23.30 -0.60
CA TYR A 92 2.18 23.21 0.62
C TYR A 92 1.65 24.18 1.66
N ALA A 93 1.67 23.78 2.93
CA ALA A 93 1.33 24.64 4.04
C ALA A 93 2.53 24.78 4.98
N GLU A 94 2.83 26.02 5.34
CA GLU A 94 3.80 26.36 6.37
C GLU A 94 3.10 26.29 7.73
N MET A 95 3.58 25.45 8.65
CA MET A 95 2.95 25.25 9.95
C MET A 95 3.93 24.82 11.03
N ALA A 96 3.48 24.89 12.28
CA ALA A 96 4.24 24.38 13.41
C ALA A 96 4.45 22.86 13.30
N PRO A 97 5.62 22.32 13.72
CA PRO A 97 5.92 20.89 13.73
C PRO A 97 4.84 20.01 14.36
N GLU A 98 4.16 20.47 15.41
CA GLU A 98 3.08 19.75 16.09
C GLU A 98 1.86 19.54 15.19
N HIS A 99 1.50 20.54 14.40
CA HIS A 99 0.39 20.44 13.45
C HIS A 99 0.78 19.55 12.27
N ALA A 100 2.03 19.65 11.80
CA ALA A 100 2.55 18.77 10.76
C ALA A 100 2.52 17.30 11.19
N SER A 101 2.90 16.99 12.44
CA SER A 101 2.81 15.64 12.99
C SER A 101 1.38 15.09 12.94
N LYS A 102 0.37 15.88 13.31
CA LYS A 102 -1.03 15.46 13.26
C LYS A 102 -1.51 15.11 11.85
N ILE A 103 -1.14 15.91 10.85
CA ILE A 103 -1.47 15.63 9.44
C ILE A 103 -0.81 14.32 8.99
N LEU A 104 0.44 14.08 9.39
CA LEU A 104 1.14 12.85 9.06
C LEU A 104 0.56 11.63 9.80
N ASP A 105 0.07 11.79 11.03
CA ASP A 105 -0.65 10.74 11.76
C ASP A 105 -1.95 10.36 11.04
N GLU A 106 -2.76 11.36 10.65
CA GLU A 106 -3.98 11.12 9.86
C GLU A 106 -3.68 10.43 8.53
N ARG A 107 -2.57 10.81 7.88
CA ARG A 107 -2.13 10.18 6.63
C ARG A 107 -1.68 8.74 6.85
N GLU A 108 -0.93 8.47 7.92
CA GLU A 108 -0.51 7.12 8.31
C GLU A 108 -1.73 6.24 8.58
N ASP A 109 -2.73 6.74 9.31
CA ASP A 109 -3.97 6.01 9.59
C ASP A 109 -4.76 5.68 8.32
N GLN A 110 -4.86 6.63 7.38
CA GLN A 110 -5.50 6.40 6.07
C GLN A 110 -4.78 5.32 5.26
N LEU A 111 -3.45 5.38 5.24
CA LEU A 111 -2.63 4.41 4.53
C LEU A 111 -2.72 3.02 5.18
N ASN A 112 -2.73 2.93 6.50
CA ASN A 112 -2.89 1.66 7.22
C ASN A 112 -4.25 1.01 6.95
N LYS A 113 -5.34 1.80 6.93
CA LYS A 113 -6.67 1.31 6.55
C LYS A 113 -6.68 0.79 5.11
N SER A 114 -6.11 1.57 4.18
CA SER A 114 -6.00 1.18 2.77
C SER A 114 -5.16 -0.11 2.60
N LEU A 115 -4.06 -0.23 3.34
CA LEU A 115 -3.21 -1.42 3.35
C LEU A 115 -3.98 -2.64 3.83
N GLN A 116 -4.77 -2.51 4.89
CA GLN A 116 -5.60 -3.59 5.42
C GLN A 116 -6.64 -4.04 4.39
N GLU A 117 -7.34 -3.11 3.74
CA GLU A 117 -8.33 -3.39 2.70
C GLU A 117 -7.71 -4.12 1.51
N VAL A 118 -6.60 -3.60 0.98
CA VAL A 118 -5.88 -4.21 -0.16
C VAL A 118 -5.35 -5.60 0.21
N THR A 119 -4.80 -5.77 1.41
CA THR A 119 -4.29 -7.07 1.88
C THR A 119 -5.42 -8.09 2.02
N ASN A 120 -6.57 -7.69 2.57
CA ASN A 120 -7.73 -8.56 2.69
C ASN A 120 -8.23 -9.01 1.30
N ARG A 121 -8.37 -8.06 0.37
CA ARG A 121 -8.80 -8.36 -0.99
C ARG A 121 -7.80 -9.27 -1.72
N LEU A 122 -6.51 -9.02 -1.56
CA LEU A 122 -5.44 -9.87 -2.11
C LEU A 122 -5.57 -11.30 -1.60
N ASN A 123 -5.75 -11.48 -0.29
CA ASN A 123 -5.92 -12.81 0.31
C ASN A 123 -7.18 -13.51 -0.22
N THR A 124 -8.28 -12.78 -0.39
CA THR A 124 -9.51 -13.32 -1.00
C THR A 124 -9.26 -13.78 -2.43
N SER A 125 -8.61 -12.97 -3.28
CA SER A 125 -8.33 -13.33 -4.67
C SER A 125 -7.36 -14.52 -4.78
N VAL A 126 -6.32 -14.59 -3.93
CA VAL A 126 -5.39 -15.74 -3.87
C VAL A 126 -6.10 -17.02 -3.46
N ASN A 127 -7.00 -16.96 -2.49
CA ASN A 127 -7.77 -18.12 -2.05
C ASN A 127 -8.72 -18.60 -3.15
N ALA A 128 -9.42 -17.69 -3.82
CA ALA A 128 -10.29 -18.03 -4.95
C ALA A 128 -9.50 -18.65 -6.12
N TYR A 129 -8.34 -18.09 -6.44
CA TYR A 129 -7.46 -18.64 -7.48
C TYR A 129 -7.00 -20.06 -7.13
N SER A 130 -6.58 -20.29 -5.88
CA SER A 130 -6.14 -21.62 -5.41
C SER A 130 -7.26 -22.66 -5.52
N GLN A 131 -8.50 -22.30 -5.19
CA GLN A 131 -9.65 -23.20 -5.34
C GLN A 131 -9.91 -23.58 -6.81
N ILE A 132 -9.82 -22.61 -7.72
CA ILE A 132 -9.97 -22.89 -9.16
C ILE A 132 -8.83 -23.78 -9.66
N ALA A 133 -7.59 -23.49 -9.26
CA ALA A 133 -6.44 -24.31 -9.64
C ALA A 133 -6.58 -25.77 -9.17
N GLU A 134 -7.09 -26.01 -7.96
CA GLU A 134 -7.38 -27.36 -7.48
C GLU A 134 -8.45 -28.08 -8.33
N ILE A 135 -9.52 -27.38 -8.70
CA ILE A 135 -10.58 -27.95 -9.56
C ILE A 135 -10.02 -28.33 -10.93
N LEU A 136 -9.24 -27.42 -11.54
CA LEU A 136 -8.59 -27.65 -12.83
C LEU A 136 -7.65 -28.86 -12.79
N ASN A 137 -6.84 -29.00 -11.74
CA ASN A 137 -5.93 -30.13 -11.57
C ASN A 137 -6.68 -31.46 -11.44
N ARG A 138 -7.79 -31.51 -10.68
CA ARG A 138 -8.62 -32.72 -10.57
C ARG A 138 -9.29 -33.09 -11.90
N ALA A 139 -9.75 -32.09 -12.66
CA ALA A 139 -10.36 -32.33 -13.97
C ALA A 139 -9.36 -32.92 -14.98
N GLN A 140 -8.10 -32.51 -14.91
CA GLN A 140 -7.04 -33.09 -15.75
C GLN A 140 -6.73 -34.55 -15.38
N GLN A 141 -6.68 -34.88 -14.09
CA GLN A 141 -6.41 -36.25 -13.62
C GLN A 141 -7.53 -37.26 -13.89
N GLN A 142 -8.76 -36.79 -14.13
CA GLN A 142 -9.92 -37.65 -14.47
C GLN A 142 -10.13 -37.79 -15.99
N GLY A 143 -9.43 -36.99 -16.79
CA GLY A 143 -9.47 -37.03 -18.25
C GLY A 143 -8.36 -37.89 -18.88
N GLU A 144 -7.45 -38.42 -18.08
CA GLU A 144 -6.50 -39.50 -18.42
C GLU A 144 -7.04 -40.87 -17.99
#